data_AF-U2PDP7-F1
#
_entry.id   AF-U2PDP7-F1
#
_cell.length_a   1.000
_cell.length_b   1.000
_cell.length_c   1.000
_cell.angle_alpha   90.00
_cell.angle_beta   90.00
_cell.angle_gamma   90.00
#
_symmetry.space_group_name_H-M   'P 1'
#
loop_
_entity.id
_entity.type
_entity.pdbx_description
1 polymer ?
#
loop_
_entity_poly.entity_id
_entity_poly.type
_entity_poly.pdbx_seq_one_letter_code
_entity_poly.pdbx_strand_id
1 'polypeptide(L)'
;MVSLTQDLHRVKTASDTARVKQTRILYQDAVMWLLQHDAFYGRVLSQLTLTITDDRAPLQLRPVADEWQLAVNPAALQATTWTGANWLAMLRHTVLHLLWDHPQRYATALQTPKQAALVCWATDAAINDYLTDLPEEALTSRQIATVLKQRVSPWQDSAVYWRLLQKWQATPEQQARPLSQAGPMTNTGQLPVDGHATWQLADPETAANREQWRSQLFTTVAAAMSDKQRGTLPG
;
A
#
# COMPACT_ATOMS: atom_id res chain seq x y z
N MET A 1 18.43 8.60 -19.00
CA MET A 1 17.14 8.26 -18.39
C MET A 1 17.31 6.96 -17.64
N VAL A 2 16.97 6.94 -16.35
CA VAL A 2 16.97 5.70 -15.56
C VAL A 2 15.77 4.85 -15.99
N SER A 3 15.97 3.56 -16.22
CA SER A 3 14.90 2.62 -16.54
C SER A 3 14.55 1.81 -15.30
N LEU A 4 13.48 2.20 -14.60
CA LEU A 4 13.04 1.52 -13.38
C LEU A 4 12.71 0.04 -13.60
N THR A 5 12.29 -0.33 -14.83
CA THR A 5 12.13 -1.75 -15.19
C THR A 5 13.46 -2.49 -15.19
N GLN A 6 14.55 -1.86 -15.64
CA GLN A 6 15.90 -2.45 -15.57
C GLN A 6 16.43 -2.48 -14.14
N ASP A 7 16.16 -1.46 -13.31
CA ASP A 7 16.51 -1.49 -11.88
C ASP A 7 15.79 -2.61 -11.14
N LEU A 8 14.49 -2.76 -11.40
CA LEU A 8 13.71 -3.85 -10.85
C LEU A 8 14.27 -5.20 -11.32
N HIS A 9 14.60 -5.35 -12.60
CA HIS A 9 15.27 -6.55 -13.09
C HIS A 9 16.60 -6.82 -12.36
N ARG A 10 17.43 -5.79 -12.12
CA ARG A 10 18.67 -5.91 -11.34
C ARG A 10 18.42 -6.44 -9.93
N VAL A 11 17.36 -5.99 -9.25
CA VAL A 11 16.94 -6.55 -7.95
C VAL A 11 16.56 -8.02 -8.08
N LYS A 12 15.77 -8.36 -9.11
CA LYS A 12 15.26 -9.73 -9.32
C LYS A 12 16.35 -10.75 -9.66
N THR A 13 17.47 -10.32 -10.25
CA THR A 13 18.57 -11.21 -10.66
C THR A 13 19.82 -11.11 -9.80
N ALA A 14 19.84 -10.22 -8.80
CA ALA A 14 20.99 -10.06 -7.91
C ALA A 14 21.14 -11.25 -6.94
N SER A 15 22.38 -11.56 -6.57
CA SER A 15 22.67 -12.40 -5.40
C SER A 15 22.17 -11.72 -4.13
N ASP A 16 21.90 -12.48 -3.07
CA ASP A 16 21.31 -11.95 -1.83
C ASP A 16 22.11 -10.77 -1.23
N THR A 17 23.44 -10.87 -1.22
CA THR A 17 24.34 -9.79 -0.76
C THR A 17 24.22 -8.52 -1.61
N ALA A 18 24.06 -8.65 -2.93
CA ALA A 18 23.94 -7.51 -3.85
C ALA A 18 22.50 -6.96 -3.91
N ARG A 19 21.50 -7.79 -3.59
CA ARG A 19 20.08 -7.49 -3.73
C ARG A 19 19.63 -6.32 -2.87
N VAL A 20 20.11 -6.24 -1.63
CA VAL A 20 19.84 -5.12 -0.71
C VAL A 20 20.30 -3.79 -1.32
N LYS A 21 21.53 -3.75 -1.86
CA LYS A 21 22.07 -2.55 -2.53
C LYS A 21 21.24 -2.16 -3.75
N GLN A 22 20.90 -3.13 -4.60
CA GLN A 22 20.08 -2.86 -5.80
C GLN A 22 18.67 -2.35 -5.43
N THR A 23 18.11 -2.84 -4.32
CA THR A 23 16.78 -2.41 -3.86
C THR A 23 16.80 -0.95 -3.40
N ARG A 24 17.87 -0.53 -2.73
CA ARG A 24 18.06 0.89 -2.36
C ARG A 24 18.22 1.79 -3.58
N ILE A 25 18.96 1.33 -4.60
CA ILE A 25 19.11 2.05 -5.87
C ILE A 25 17.75 2.18 -6.57
N LEU A 26 17.01 1.08 -6.74
CA LEU A 26 15.66 1.08 -7.31
C LEU A 26 14.73 2.08 -6.60
N TYR A 27 14.77 2.11 -5.26
CA TYR A 27 13.96 3.06 -4.49
C TYR A 27 14.39 4.51 -4.74
N GLN A 28 15.69 4.80 -4.68
CA GLN A 28 16.22 6.15 -4.91
C GLN A 28 15.85 6.66 -6.31
N ASP A 29 16.03 5.82 -7.32
CA ASP A 29 15.70 6.16 -8.70
C ASP A 29 14.19 6.39 -8.88
N ALA A 30 13.35 5.61 -8.20
CA ALA A 30 11.90 5.81 -8.21
C ALA A 30 11.49 7.12 -7.52
N VAL A 31 12.12 7.46 -6.38
CA VAL A 31 11.91 8.74 -5.69
C VAL A 31 12.33 9.90 -6.59
N MET A 32 13.49 9.83 -7.24
CA MET A 32 13.95 10.86 -8.17
C MET A 32 13.03 11.01 -9.37
N TRP A 33 12.52 9.90 -9.91
CA TRP A 33 11.55 9.93 -10.99
C TRP A 33 10.24 10.61 -10.53
N LEU A 34 9.72 10.24 -9.36
CA LEU A 34 8.48 10.83 -8.81
C LEU A 34 8.66 12.30 -8.46
N LEU A 35 9.81 12.74 -7.94
CA LEU A 35 10.07 14.16 -7.70
C LEU A 35 9.94 15.02 -8.96
N GLN A 36 10.23 14.45 -10.14
CA GLN A 36 10.14 15.14 -11.44
C GLN A 36 8.74 15.07 -12.06
N HIS A 37 8.03 13.95 -11.91
CA HIS A 37 6.79 13.69 -12.65
C HIS A 37 5.54 13.75 -11.77
N ASP A 38 5.69 13.59 -10.47
CA ASP A 38 4.60 13.46 -9.50
C ASP A 38 5.07 13.88 -8.10
N ALA A 39 5.38 15.18 -7.98
CA ALA A 39 6.21 15.73 -6.90
C ALA A 39 5.66 15.48 -5.50
N PHE A 40 4.34 15.32 -5.34
CA PHE A 40 3.74 14.98 -4.05
C PHE A 40 4.30 13.65 -3.53
N TYR A 41 4.14 12.57 -4.29
CA TYR A 41 4.60 11.24 -3.86
C TYR A 41 6.11 11.19 -3.73
N GLY A 42 6.86 11.82 -4.63
CA GLY A 42 8.31 11.90 -4.55
C GLY A 42 8.79 12.54 -3.25
N ARG A 43 8.13 13.65 -2.83
CA ARG A 43 8.46 14.35 -1.58
C ARG A 43 8.07 13.57 -0.33
N VAL A 44 6.91 12.90 -0.34
CA VAL A 44 6.50 12.02 0.77
C VAL A 44 7.53 10.89 0.93
N LEU A 45 7.79 10.14 -0.14
CA LEU A 45 8.72 9.01 -0.12
C LEU A 45 10.14 9.44 0.26
N SER A 46 10.60 10.62 -0.18
CA SER A 46 11.93 11.13 0.19
C SER A 46 12.12 11.37 1.69
N GLN A 47 11.02 11.50 2.44
CA GLN A 47 11.02 11.69 3.89
C GLN A 47 10.76 10.39 4.66
N LEU A 48 10.36 9.30 4.00
CA LEU A 48 10.17 8.01 4.64
C LEU A 48 11.52 7.31 4.83
N THR A 49 11.73 6.76 6.03
CA THR A 49 12.79 5.79 6.27
C THR A 49 12.51 4.52 5.45
N LEU A 50 13.48 4.13 4.59
CA LEU A 50 13.43 2.86 3.87
C LEU A 50 14.13 1.74 4.66
N THR A 51 13.35 0.74 5.03
CA THR A 51 13.82 -0.48 5.69
C THR A 51 13.74 -1.67 4.72
N ILE A 52 14.78 -2.49 4.67
CA ILE A 52 14.80 -3.71 3.85
C ILE A 52 14.48 -4.88 4.78
N THR A 53 13.48 -5.68 4.44
CA THR A 53 12.96 -6.75 5.29
C THR A 53 12.81 -8.06 4.52
N ASP A 54 12.43 -9.11 5.24
CA ASP A 54 12.05 -10.44 4.74
C ASP A 54 10.54 -10.70 4.87
N ASP A 55 9.74 -9.64 5.05
CA ASP A 55 8.29 -9.71 5.22
C ASP A 55 7.59 -10.29 3.99
N ARG A 56 6.42 -10.94 4.14
CA ARG A 56 5.77 -11.64 3.02
C ARG A 56 5.41 -10.74 1.82
N ALA A 57 5.06 -9.48 2.05
CA ALA A 57 4.67 -8.55 1.00
C ALA A 57 5.90 -7.89 0.34
N PRO A 58 5.86 -7.58 -0.97
CA PRO A 58 6.93 -6.83 -1.64
C PRO A 58 7.21 -5.46 -1.00
N LEU A 59 6.16 -4.79 -0.52
CA LEU A 59 6.23 -3.53 0.19
C LEU A 59 5.12 -3.39 1.24
N GLN A 60 5.38 -2.62 2.31
CA GLN A 60 4.38 -2.27 3.32
C GLN A 60 4.76 -1.01 4.12
N LEU A 61 3.77 -0.40 4.76
CA LEU A 61 4.00 0.57 5.85
C LEU A 61 4.24 -0.18 7.15
N ARG A 62 5.42 0.00 7.75
CA ARG A 62 5.79 -0.59 9.03
C ARG A 62 5.80 0.47 10.13
N PRO A 63 5.08 0.27 11.24
CA PRO A 63 5.14 1.22 12.34
C PRO A 63 6.40 1.01 13.17
N VAL A 64 6.98 2.11 13.64
CA VAL A 64 7.85 2.15 14.82
C VAL A 64 7.22 3.07 15.87
N ALA A 65 7.92 3.39 16.96
CA ALA A 65 7.32 4.11 18.09
C ALA A 65 6.75 5.49 17.71
N ASP A 66 7.39 6.19 16.77
CA ASP A 66 7.15 7.60 16.46
C ASP A 66 6.91 7.88 14.98
N GLU A 67 7.13 6.92 14.08
CA GLU A 67 6.95 7.10 12.64
C GLU A 67 6.41 5.88 11.90
N TRP A 68 6.08 6.08 10.62
CA TRP A 68 5.85 5.01 9.66
C TRP A 68 7.02 4.92 8.69
N GLN A 69 7.53 3.69 8.51
CA GLN A 69 8.62 3.39 7.59
C GLN A 69 8.09 2.65 6.36
N LEU A 70 8.74 2.85 5.22
CA LEU A 70 8.53 2.00 4.07
C LEU A 70 9.41 0.75 4.22
N ALA A 71 8.80 -0.41 4.38
CA ALA A 71 9.50 -1.69 4.33
C ALA A 71 9.41 -2.28 2.92
N VAL A 72 10.51 -2.79 2.40
CA VAL A 72 10.58 -3.48 1.09
C VAL A 72 11.22 -4.85 1.28
N ASN A 73 10.53 -5.90 0.84
CA ASN A 73 11.13 -7.23 0.74
C ASN A 73 11.56 -7.51 -0.71
N PRO A 74 12.87 -7.55 -0.98
CA PRO A 74 13.37 -7.78 -2.32
C PRO A 74 13.26 -9.23 -2.81
N ALA A 75 13.15 -10.21 -1.90
CA ALA A 75 12.82 -11.59 -2.26
C ALA A 75 11.36 -11.72 -2.69
N ALA A 76 10.43 -11.05 -2.01
CA ALA A 76 9.03 -10.97 -2.44
C ALA A 76 8.90 -10.22 -3.77
N LEU A 77 9.64 -9.12 -3.98
CA LEU A 77 9.71 -8.45 -5.28
C LEU A 77 10.18 -9.38 -6.41
N GLN A 78 11.12 -10.29 -6.14
CA GLN A 78 11.58 -11.28 -7.13
C GLN A 78 10.45 -12.20 -7.61
N ALA A 79 9.51 -12.55 -6.74
CA ALA A 79 8.36 -13.39 -7.08
C ALA A 79 7.29 -12.67 -7.91
N THR A 80 7.42 -11.37 -8.15
CA THR A 80 6.45 -10.59 -8.92
C THR A 80 6.76 -10.58 -10.42
N THR A 81 5.74 -10.35 -11.24
CA THR A 81 5.85 -10.03 -12.67
C THR A 81 5.95 -8.52 -12.93
N TRP A 82 6.09 -7.71 -11.87
CA TRP A 82 6.02 -6.26 -11.96
C TRP A 82 7.06 -5.65 -12.89
N THR A 83 6.64 -4.57 -13.55
CA THR A 83 7.44 -3.62 -14.32
C THR A 83 7.80 -2.39 -13.47
N GLY A 84 8.63 -1.50 -13.99
CA GLY A 84 8.92 -0.22 -13.34
C GLY A 84 7.68 0.66 -13.15
N ALA A 85 6.69 0.59 -14.05
CA ALA A 85 5.44 1.31 -13.91
C ALA A 85 4.60 0.75 -12.74
N ASN A 86 4.52 -0.58 -12.62
CA ASN A 86 3.87 -1.24 -11.48
C ASN A 86 4.55 -0.88 -10.15
N TRP A 87 5.89 -0.85 -10.12
CA TRP A 87 6.63 -0.41 -8.94
C TRP A 87 6.26 1.01 -8.51
N LEU A 88 6.19 1.95 -9.46
CA LEU A 88 5.77 3.32 -9.18
C LEU A 88 4.30 3.38 -8.70
N ALA A 89 3.40 2.61 -9.30
CA ALA A 89 2.00 2.54 -8.88
C ALA A 89 1.88 2.05 -7.44
N MET A 90 2.63 1.00 -7.08
CA MET A 90 2.62 0.46 -5.72
C MET A 90 3.25 1.40 -4.69
N LEU A 91 4.29 2.15 -5.04
CA LEU A 91 4.82 3.21 -4.16
C LEU A 91 3.79 4.31 -3.90
N ARG A 92 3.05 4.75 -4.93
CA ARG A 92 1.96 5.72 -4.77
C ARG A 92 0.85 5.17 -3.88
N HIS A 93 0.47 3.91 -4.11
CA HIS A 93 -0.50 3.19 -3.31
C HIS A 93 -0.12 3.20 -1.82
N THR A 94 1.14 2.88 -1.48
CA THR A 94 1.60 2.91 -0.10
C THR A 94 1.54 4.31 0.53
N VAL A 95 1.87 5.35 -0.23
CA VAL A 95 1.70 6.74 0.22
C VAL A 95 0.23 7.08 0.49
N LEU A 96 -0.70 6.59 -0.34
CA LEU A 96 -2.13 6.87 -0.16
C LEU A 96 -2.70 6.20 1.09
N HIS A 97 -2.22 5.02 1.48
CA HIS A 97 -2.59 4.44 2.78
C HIS A 97 -2.18 5.35 3.94
N LEU A 98 -1.00 5.96 3.84
CA LEU A 98 -0.52 6.89 4.85
C LEU A 98 -1.30 8.22 4.81
N LEU A 99 -1.63 8.71 3.62
CA LEU A 99 -2.39 9.96 3.45
C LEU A 99 -3.79 9.86 4.06
N TRP A 100 -4.49 8.75 3.78
CA TRP A 100 -5.87 8.51 4.24
C TRP A 100 -5.95 7.85 5.61
N ASP A 101 -4.83 7.79 6.33
CA ASP A 101 -4.72 7.27 7.69
C ASP A 101 -5.28 5.84 7.85
N HIS A 102 -5.18 5.03 6.80
CA HIS A 102 -5.73 3.67 6.80
C HIS A 102 -5.16 2.79 7.93
N PRO A 103 -3.84 2.79 8.22
CA PRO A 103 -3.29 1.95 9.27
C PRO A 103 -3.89 2.21 10.66
N GLN A 104 -4.06 3.47 11.03
CA GLN A 104 -4.61 3.83 12.34
C GLN A 104 -6.13 3.70 12.37
N ARG A 105 -6.82 4.20 11.33
CA ARG A 105 -8.29 4.14 11.19
C ARG A 105 -8.85 2.71 11.32
N TYR A 106 -8.11 1.70 10.85
CA TYR A 106 -8.55 0.31 10.86
C TYR A 106 -7.81 -0.62 11.85
N ALA A 107 -6.91 -0.09 12.69
CA ALA A 107 -6.08 -0.87 13.60
C ALA A 107 -6.87 -1.87 14.47
N THR A 108 -8.06 -1.48 14.95
CA THR A 108 -8.97 -2.35 15.73
C THR A 108 -9.56 -3.48 14.89
N ALA A 109 -9.99 -3.20 13.66
CA ALA A 109 -10.59 -4.19 12.78
C ALA A 109 -9.56 -5.24 12.33
N LEU A 110 -8.29 -4.86 12.24
CA LEU A 110 -7.19 -5.75 11.86
C LEU A 110 -6.85 -6.80 12.93
N GLN A 111 -7.38 -6.69 14.14
CA GLN A 111 -7.13 -7.64 15.24
C GLN A 111 -7.77 -9.03 15.03
N THR A 112 -8.70 -9.17 14.08
CA THR A 112 -9.27 -10.48 13.74
C THR A 112 -9.01 -10.84 12.28
N PRO A 113 -8.60 -12.08 11.95
CA PRO A 113 -8.22 -12.44 10.58
C PRO A 113 -9.30 -12.14 9.52
N LYS A 114 -10.58 -12.39 9.85
CA LYS A 114 -11.69 -12.12 8.93
C LYS A 114 -11.86 -10.63 8.67
N GLN A 115 -11.89 -9.80 9.72
CA GLN A 115 -12.02 -8.35 9.53
C GLN A 115 -10.77 -7.76 8.88
N ALA A 116 -9.58 -8.27 9.19
CA ALA A 116 -8.34 -7.86 8.54
C ALA A 116 -8.40 -8.05 7.02
N ALA A 117 -8.87 -9.20 6.54
CA ALA A 117 -9.04 -9.44 5.11
C ALA A 117 -10.03 -8.44 4.47
N LEU A 118 -11.17 -8.17 5.11
CA LEU A 118 -12.13 -7.20 4.59
C LEU A 118 -11.60 -5.77 4.58
N VAL A 119 -10.78 -5.41 5.58
CA VAL A 119 -10.10 -4.11 5.64
C VAL A 119 -9.13 -3.98 4.48
N CYS A 120 -8.22 -4.95 4.28
CA CYS A 120 -7.28 -4.94 3.16
C CYS A 120 -8.02 -4.70 1.83
N TRP A 121 -9.06 -5.49 1.55
CA TRP A 121 -9.83 -5.33 0.32
C TRP A 121 -10.49 -3.96 0.21
N ALA A 122 -11.04 -3.43 1.31
CA ALA A 122 -11.70 -2.14 1.29
C ALA A 122 -10.71 -0.98 1.10
N THR A 123 -9.56 -1.02 1.77
CA THR A 123 -8.54 0.03 1.71
C THR A 123 -7.83 0.05 0.36
N ASP A 124 -7.56 -1.13 -0.20
CA ASP A 124 -6.85 -1.25 -1.45
C ASP A 124 -7.76 -0.85 -2.60
N ALA A 125 -9.03 -1.28 -2.61
CA ALA A 125 -10.01 -0.84 -3.61
C ALA A 125 -10.18 0.67 -3.63
N ALA A 126 -10.25 1.30 -2.45
CA ALA A 126 -10.39 2.75 -2.33
C ALA A 126 -9.21 3.49 -2.97
N ILE A 127 -7.99 2.94 -2.86
CA ILE A 127 -6.78 3.56 -3.40
C ILE A 127 -6.61 3.23 -4.89
N ASN A 128 -6.73 1.95 -5.24
CA ASN A 128 -6.38 1.43 -6.55
C ASN A 128 -7.29 1.95 -7.66
N ASP A 129 -8.52 2.35 -7.34
CA ASP A 129 -9.41 3.01 -8.29
C ASP A 129 -8.87 4.37 -8.80
N TYR A 130 -7.91 4.99 -8.09
CA TYR A 130 -7.25 6.25 -8.49
C TYR A 130 -5.91 6.06 -9.20
N LEU A 131 -5.41 4.82 -9.30
CA LEU A 131 -4.07 4.54 -9.81
C LEU A 131 -4.13 3.85 -11.17
N THR A 132 -3.20 4.21 -12.04
CA THR A 132 -2.92 3.50 -13.30
C THR A 132 -1.72 2.59 -13.13
N ASP A 133 -1.53 1.68 -14.09
CA ASP A 133 -0.36 0.81 -14.16
C ASP A 133 -0.18 -0.08 -12.92
N LEU A 134 -1.27 -0.40 -12.23
CA LEU A 134 -1.25 -1.35 -11.12
C LEU A 134 -0.88 -2.76 -11.59
N PRO A 135 -0.30 -3.60 -10.71
CA PRO A 135 -0.22 -5.04 -10.94
C PRO A 135 -1.59 -5.63 -11.31
N GLU A 136 -1.63 -6.68 -12.13
CA GLU A 136 -2.88 -7.32 -12.56
C GLU A 136 -3.68 -7.86 -11.36
N GLU A 137 -2.97 -8.28 -10.32
CA GLU A 137 -3.52 -8.83 -9.10
C GLU A 137 -4.02 -7.76 -8.12
N ALA A 138 -3.77 -6.47 -8.39
CA ALA A 138 -4.14 -5.38 -7.50
C ALA A 138 -5.66 -5.28 -7.32
N LEU A 139 -6.08 -5.09 -6.07
CA LEU A 139 -7.48 -5.14 -5.70
C LEU A 139 -8.19 -3.82 -5.97
N THR A 140 -9.25 -3.83 -6.78
CA THR A 140 -10.06 -2.66 -7.17
C THR A 140 -11.52 -2.83 -6.77
N SER A 141 -12.32 -1.76 -6.82
CA SER A 141 -13.77 -1.86 -6.58
C SER A 141 -14.47 -2.79 -7.56
N ARG A 142 -13.93 -2.97 -8.78
CA ARG A 142 -14.43 -3.95 -9.75
C ARG A 142 -14.31 -5.38 -9.23
N GLN A 143 -13.19 -5.72 -8.59
CA GLN A 143 -13.03 -7.05 -7.99
C GLN A 143 -14.00 -7.25 -6.83
N ILE A 144 -14.23 -6.22 -6.01
CA ILE A 144 -15.28 -6.26 -4.98
C ILE A 144 -16.65 -6.50 -5.62
N ALA A 145 -17.00 -5.79 -6.70
CA ALA A 145 -18.27 -5.96 -7.40
C ALA A 145 -18.49 -7.42 -7.87
N THR A 146 -17.46 -8.05 -8.43
CA THR A 146 -17.49 -9.45 -8.86
C THR A 146 -17.83 -10.40 -7.70
N VAL A 147 -17.23 -10.17 -6.54
CA VAL A 147 -17.38 -11.04 -5.36
C VAL A 147 -18.74 -10.86 -4.72
N LEU A 148 -19.19 -9.60 -4.64
CA LEU A 148 -20.50 -9.25 -4.10
C LEU A 148 -21.64 -9.60 -5.08
N LYS A 149 -21.32 -9.90 -6.35
CA LYS A 149 -22.28 -10.11 -7.45
C LYS A 149 -23.29 -8.97 -7.57
N GLN A 150 -22.85 -7.74 -7.29
CA GLN A 150 -23.67 -6.54 -7.36
C GLN A 150 -22.85 -5.36 -7.84
N ARG A 151 -23.53 -4.29 -8.29
CA ARG A 151 -22.86 -3.05 -8.67
C ARG A 151 -22.21 -2.41 -7.44
N VAL A 152 -20.95 -2.04 -7.59
CA VAL A 152 -20.19 -1.26 -6.62
C VAL A 152 -19.68 -0.03 -7.35
N SER A 153 -19.98 1.15 -6.81
CA SER A 153 -19.50 2.40 -7.39
C SER A 153 -17.99 2.52 -7.17
N PRO A 154 -17.21 2.90 -8.18
CA PRO A 154 -15.79 3.18 -8.00
C PRO A 154 -15.56 4.46 -7.21
N TRP A 155 -14.31 4.70 -6.81
CA TRP A 155 -13.85 5.93 -6.16
C TRP A 155 -14.59 6.26 -4.85
N GLN A 156 -14.91 5.24 -4.07
CA GLN A 156 -15.52 5.42 -2.74
C GLN A 156 -14.46 5.37 -1.65
N ASP A 157 -14.77 6.02 -0.52
CA ASP A 157 -14.02 5.86 0.72
C ASP A 157 -14.02 4.39 1.18
N SER A 158 -12.91 3.95 1.77
CA SER A 158 -12.73 2.58 2.24
C SER A 158 -13.80 2.12 3.24
N ALA A 159 -14.42 3.01 4.02
CA ALA A 159 -15.54 2.62 4.91
C ALA A 159 -16.83 2.30 4.15
N VAL A 160 -17.02 2.79 2.92
CA VAL A 160 -18.15 2.37 2.08
C VAL A 160 -17.93 0.91 1.65
N TYR A 161 -16.75 0.59 1.10
CA TYR A 161 -16.42 -0.76 0.70
C TYR A 161 -16.41 -1.74 1.88
N TRP A 162 -15.83 -1.34 3.01
CA TRP A 162 -15.80 -2.17 4.21
C TRP A 162 -17.20 -2.52 4.73
N ARG A 163 -18.13 -1.55 4.76
CA ARG A 163 -19.53 -1.81 5.16
C ARG A 163 -20.24 -2.78 4.21
N LEU A 164 -19.99 -2.67 2.89
CA LEU A 164 -20.55 -3.61 1.91
C LEU A 164 -20.00 -5.02 2.13
N LEU A 165 -18.68 -5.13 2.33
CA LEU A 165 -17.98 -6.38 2.59
C LEU A 165 -18.42 -7.05 3.90
N GLN A 166 -18.63 -6.27 4.97
CA GLN A 166 -19.15 -6.80 6.24
C GLN A 166 -20.56 -7.37 6.09
N LYS A 167 -21.45 -6.68 5.37
CA LYS A 167 -22.80 -7.19 5.08
C LYS A 167 -22.76 -8.50 4.29
N TRP A 168 -21.87 -8.59 3.30
CA TRP A 168 -21.67 -9.80 2.52
C TRP A 168 -21.11 -10.95 3.35
N GLN A 169 -20.10 -10.69 4.18
CA GLN A 169 -19.48 -11.69 5.05
C GLN A 169 -20.46 -12.22 6.11
N ALA A 170 -21.44 -11.42 6.53
CA ALA A 170 -22.46 -11.82 7.50
C ALA A 170 -23.47 -12.83 6.94
N THR A 171 -23.49 -13.10 5.63
CA THR A 171 -24.38 -14.12 5.04
C THR A 171 -23.93 -15.54 5.44
N PRO A 172 -24.85 -16.48 5.69
CA PRO A 172 -24.51 -17.83 6.21
C PRO A 172 -23.47 -18.56 5.36
N GLU A 173 -23.57 -18.42 4.04
CA GLU A 173 -22.65 -19.03 3.07
C GLU A 173 -21.21 -18.51 3.20
N GLN A 174 -21.03 -17.23 3.55
CA GLN A 174 -19.72 -16.60 3.63
C GLN A 174 -19.11 -16.64 5.03
N GLN A 175 -19.92 -16.80 6.08
CA GLN A 175 -19.42 -16.87 7.45
C GLN A 175 -18.43 -18.02 7.66
N ALA A 176 -18.64 -19.17 7.02
CA ALA A 176 -17.75 -20.33 7.12
C ALA A 176 -16.52 -20.25 6.20
N ARG A 177 -16.48 -19.29 5.27
CA ARG A 177 -15.42 -19.20 4.25
C ARG A 177 -14.14 -18.58 4.83
N PRO A 178 -12.97 -19.20 4.65
CA PRO A 178 -11.70 -18.56 4.95
C PRO A 178 -11.47 -17.40 3.97
N LEU A 179 -10.98 -16.27 4.48
CA LEU A 179 -10.68 -15.08 3.69
C LEU A 179 -9.17 -14.87 3.65
N SER A 180 -8.66 -14.50 2.47
CA SER A 180 -7.26 -14.16 2.24
C SER A 180 -7.10 -12.63 2.23
N GLN A 181 -6.06 -12.12 2.88
CA GLN A 181 -5.70 -10.70 2.80
C GLN A 181 -5.23 -10.31 1.39
N ALA A 182 -4.69 -11.24 0.61
CA ALA A 182 -4.21 -10.99 -0.76
C ALA A 182 -5.34 -10.78 -1.78
N GLY A 183 -6.60 -10.97 -1.38
CA GLY A 183 -7.76 -10.71 -2.23
C GLY A 183 -8.81 -11.82 -2.23
N PRO A 184 -10.01 -11.54 -2.74
CA PRO A 184 -11.17 -12.42 -2.64
C PRO A 184 -11.14 -13.65 -3.55
N MET A 185 -10.31 -13.61 -4.60
CA MET A 185 -10.09 -14.72 -5.53
C MET A 185 -8.77 -15.46 -5.27
N THR A 186 -8.05 -15.10 -4.20
CA THR A 186 -6.76 -15.70 -3.86
C THR A 186 -6.94 -16.83 -2.85
N ASN A 187 -6.14 -17.88 -3.00
CA ASN A 187 -6.09 -18.95 -2.02
C ASN A 187 -5.27 -18.51 -0.79
N THR A 188 -5.63 -19.04 0.39
CA THR A 188 -4.84 -18.86 1.61
C THR A 188 -3.42 -19.39 1.39
N GLY A 189 -2.43 -18.50 1.32
CA GLY A 189 -1.02 -18.87 1.08
C GLY A 189 -0.34 -18.10 -0.05
N GLN A 190 -1.10 -17.49 -0.98
CA GLN A 190 -0.51 -16.57 -1.95
C GLN A 190 0.10 -15.35 -1.24
N LEU A 191 1.19 -14.83 -1.81
CA LEU A 191 1.83 -13.61 -1.31
C LEU A 191 0.91 -12.42 -1.64
N PRO A 192 0.70 -11.51 -0.68
CA PRO A 192 -0.09 -10.32 -0.95
C PRO A 192 0.72 -9.33 -1.82
N VAL A 193 0.00 -8.51 -2.60
CA VAL A 193 0.58 -7.51 -3.51
C VAL A 193 1.25 -6.38 -2.71
N ASP A 194 0.69 -6.03 -1.56
CA ASP A 194 1.19 -5.11 -0.55
C ASP A 194 0.87 -5.64 0.86
N GLY A 195 1.48 -5.07 1.90
CA GLY A 195 1.35 -5.60 3.27
C GLY A 195 0.62 -4.68 4.24
N HIS A 196 -0.37 -5.27 4.92
CA HIS A 196 -1.15 -4.65 6.01
C HIS A 196 -0.92 -5.34 7.36
N ALA A 197 -0.14 -6.44 7.37
CA ALA A 197 -0.01 -7.32 8.54
C ALA A 197 0.63 -6.64 9.75
N THR A 198 1.40 -5.57 9.54
CA THR A 198 2.04 -4.81 10.61
C THR A 198 1.16 -3.67 11.14
N TRP A 199 -0.03 -3.46 10.57
CA TRP A 199 -0.96 -2.44 11.04
C TRP A 199 -1.70 -2.98 12.26
N GLN A 200 -1.30 -2.49 13.42
CA GLN A 200 -1.77 -2.98 14.69
C GLN A 200 -2.10 -1.82 15.62
N LEU A 201 -2.94 -2.13 16.61
CA LEU A 201 -3.13 -1.24 17.75
C LEU A 201 -1.78 -0.96 18.41
N ALA A 202 -1.61 0.28 18.84
CA ALA A 202 -0.59 0.61 19.83
C ALA A 202 -1.27 1.26 21.03
N ASP A 203 -0.50 1.45 22.09
CA ASP A 203 -0.92 2.29 23.19
C ASP A 203 -1.22 3.73 22.70
N PRO A 204 -2.02 4.51 23.45
CA PRO A 204 -2.44 5.84 23.03
C PRO A 204 -1.28 6.80 22.74
N GLU A 205 -0.17 6.70 23.46
CA GLU A 205 0.98 7.58 23.28
C GLU A 205 1.69 7.27 21.96
N THR A 206 2.00 6.01 21.70
CA THR A 206 2.59 5.54 20.42
C THR A 206 1.67 5.83 19.23
N ALA A 207 0.35 5.74 19.39
CA ALA A 207 -0.60 6.11 18.34
C ALA A 207 -0.60 7.63 18.08
N ALA A 208 -0.58 8.45 19.13
CA ALA A 208 -0.54 9.90 19.02
C ALA A 208 0.76 10.40 18.38
N ASN A 209 1.90 9.81 18.75
CA ASN A 209 3.21 10.16 18.19
C ASN A 209 3.27 9.90 16.69
N ARG A 210 2.79 8.72 16.24
CA ARG A 210 2.72 8.39 14.81
C ARG A 210 1.77 9.30 14.04
N GLU A 211 0.62 9.66 14.61
CA GLU A 211 -0.32 10.59 13.98
C GLU A 211 0.28 12.00 13.85
N GLN A 212 0.97 12.46 14.91
CA GLN A 212 1.68 13.74 14.88
C GLN A 212 2.75 13.75 13.79
N TRP A 213 3.58 12.71 13.72
CA TRP A 213 4.59 12.57 12.66
C TRP A 213 3.95 12.55 11.27
N ARG A 214 2.86 11.80 11.08
CA ARG A 214 2.14 11.72 9.80
C ARG A 214 1.60 13.09 9.37
N SER A 215 0.98 13.81 10.30
CA SER A 215 0.50 15.17 10.08
C SER A 215 1.63 16.15 9.73
N GLN A 216 2.77 16.07 10.43
CA GLN A 216 3.96 16.89 10.15
C GLN A 216 4.56 16.59 8.78
N LEU A 217 4.65 15.31 8.40
CA LEU A 217 5.11 14.87 7.08
C LEU A 217 4.30 15.54 5.97
N PHE A 218 2.96 15.42 6.00
CA PHE A 218 2.12 16.00 4.95
C PHE A 218 2.07 17.52 4.98
N THR A 219 2.14 18.14 6.17
CA THR A 219 2.27 19.60 6.30
C THR A 219 3.55 20.10 5.63
N THR A 220 4.68 19.43 5.88
CA THR A 220 5.98 19.76 5.28
C THR A 220 5.96 19.59 3.77
N VAL A 221 5.38 18.49 3.27
CA VAL A 221 5.23 18.27 1.83
C VAL A 221 4.37 19.36 1.19
N ALA A 222 3.20 19.67 1.76
CA ALA A 222 2.28 20.67 1.23
C ALA A 222 2.90 22.07 1.18
N ALA A 223 3.67 22.45 2.21
CA ALA A 223 4.39 23.72 2.27
C ALA A 223 5.51 23.83 1.21
N ALA A 224 6.14 22.71 0.85
CA ALA A 224 7.20 22.66 -0.14
C ALA A 224 6.70 22.59 -1.61
N MET A 225 5.38 22.46 -1.81
CA MET A 225 4.76 22.41 -3.14
C MET A 225 4.36 23.81 -3.62
N SER A 226 4.46 24.06 -4.93
CA SER A 226 3.83 25.24 -5.55
C SER A 226 2.31 25.06 -5.69
N ASP A 227 1.56 26.14 -5.89
CA ASP A 227 0.11 26.08 -6.16
C ASP A 227 -0.23 25.13 -7.32
N LYS A 228 0.55 25.19 -8.40
CA LYS A 228 0.39 24.32 -9.57
C LYS A 228 0.57 22.84 -9.22
N GLN A 229 1.49 22.52 -8.32
CA GLN A 229 1.73 21.14 -7.88
C GLN A 229 0.67 20.67 -6.88
N ARG A 230 0.13 21.57 -6.04
CA ARG A 230 -0.97 21.22 -5.11
C ARG A 230 -2.25 20.82 -5.85
N GLY A 231 -2.48 21.35 -7.06
CA GLY A 231 -3.61 20.95 -7.90
C GLY A 231 -3.59 19.51 -8.41
N THR A 232 -2.52 18.74 -8.17
CA THR A 232 -2.42 17.31 -8.54
C THR A 232 -2.55 16.38 -7.33
N LEU A 233 -2.87 16.91 -6.16
CA LEU A 233 -3.14 16.10 -4.97
C LEU A 233 -4.42 15.29 -5.19
N PRO A 234 -4.44 13.99 -4.83
CA PRO A 234 -5.67 13.24 -4.79
C PRO A 234 -6.60 13.87 -3.74
N GLY A 235 -7.76 14.35 -4.21
CA GLY A 235 -8.80 14.99 -3.40
C GLY A 235 -9.66 14.00 -2.64
#